data_AF-I0L9X5-F1
#
_entry.id   AF-I0L9X5-F1
#
_cell.length_a   1.000
_cell.length_b   1.000
_cell.length_c   1.000
_cell.angle_alpha   90.00
_cell.angle_beta   90.00
_cell.angle_gamma   90.00
#
_symmetry.space_group_name_H-M   'P 1'
#
loop_
_entity.id
_entity.type
_entity.pdbx_description
1 polymer ?
#
loop_
_entity_poly.entity_id
_entity_poly.type
_entity_poly.pdbx_seq_one_letter_code
_entity_poly.pdbx_strand_id
1 'polypeptide(L)'
;MAVDTARPAPVPAPPERGTAPIRSIRDPAQTVVRRLVLIAAVAACAAMYVLHMSLPPNPLSPPQQDQQKVRLFIPQGWGFFTISPRRAQLSPMRPASGGGWTDAGAGHLAVPADGFGVNRIRRAQGTEMALLLRGVRAGDWTPCSEQPGQCLAAVRPLGRVHNLAARPTLCGPVGFVRQEPLPWAWRASAGRTVMPSSVLRLEVAC
;
A
#
# COMPACT_ATOMS: atom_id res chain seq x y z
N MET A 1 -15.88 55.98 100.57
CA MET A 1 -16.23 56.71 99.34
C MET A 1 -14.92 57.05 98.62
N ALA A 2 -14.47 56.20 97.70
CA ALA A 2 -13.55 56.53 96.60
C ALA A 2 -13.45 55.30 95.70
N VAL A 3 -13.63 55.54 94.40
CA VAL A 3 -13.96 54.62 93.33
C VAL A 3 -12.73 53.81 92.89
N ASP A 4 -12.93 52.49 92.78
CA ASP A 4 -11.97 51.53 92.27
C ASP A 4 -11.96 51.60 90.73
N THR A 5 -10.84 52.04 90.14
CA THR A 5 -10.67 52.09 88.68
C THR A 5 -9.93 50.84 88.21
N ALA A 6 -10.70 49.84 87.76
CA ALA A 6 -10.18 48.62 87.17
C ALA A 6 -9.44 48.93 85.85
N ARG A 7 -8.16 48.54 85.77
CA ARG A 7 -7.39 48.50 84.51
C ARG A 7 -7.91 47.36 83.60
N PRO A 8 -8.08 47.58 82.29
CA PRO A 8 -8.43 46.50 81.37
C PRO A 8 -7.24 45.54 81.17
N ALA A 9 -7.55 44.25 81.09
CA ALA A 9 -6.60 43.16 80.90
C ALA A 9 -5.93 43.20 79.51
N PRO A 10 -4.67 42.73 79.38
CA PRO A 10 -3.97 42.67 78.11
C PRO A 10 -4.62 41.65 77.15
N VAL A 11 -4.82 42.06 75.90
CA VAL A 11 -5.34 41.22 74.82
C VAL A 11 -4.29 40.15 74.46
N PRO A 12 -4.66 38.86 74.34
CA PRO A 12 -3.72 37.81 73.96
C PRO A 12 -3.25 37.99 72.51
N ALA A 13 -1.94 37.86 72.29
CA ALA A 13 -1.33 37.89 70.96
C ALA A 13 -1.86 36.73 70.09
N PRO A 14 -2.10 36.97 68.78
CA PRO A 14 -2.55 35.91 67.88
C PRO A 14 -1.46 34.84 67.70
N PRO A 15 -1.84 33.56 67.58
CA PRO A 15 -0.87 32.48 67.42
C PRO A 15 -0.10 32.62 66.10
N GLU A 16 1.22 32.47 66.15
CA GLU A 16 2.09 32.45 64.98
C GLU A 16 1.67 31.30 64.05
N ARG A 17 1.26 31.64 62.83
CA ARG A 17 0.98 30.68 61.77
C ARG A 17 2.30 30.07 61.32
N GLY A 18 2.62 28.89 61.85
CA GLY A 18 3.70 28.04 61.34
C GLY A 18 3.54 27.82 59.84
N THR A 19 4.54 28.25 59.08
CA THR A 19 4.69 27.99 57.65
C THR A 19 4.93 26.50 57.45
N ALA A 20 3.86 25.74 57.23
CA ALA A 20 3.99 24.36 56.76
C ALA A 20 4.77 24.36 55.42
N PRO A 21 5.75 23.47 55.24
CA PRO A 21 6.48 23.39 53.98
C PRO A 21 5.50 23.01 52.86
N ILE A 22 5.42 23.87 51.84
CA ILE A 22 4.65 23.62 50.62
C ILE A 22 5.26 22.37 49.96
N ARG A 23 4.66 21.21 50.18
CA ARG A 23 5.01 19.99 49.44
C ARG A 23 4.65 20.25 47.97
N SER A 24 5.67 20.38 47.13
CA SER A 24 5.52 20.41 45.68
C SER A 24 4.74 19.17 45.25
N ILE A 25 3.47 19.38 44.88
CA ILE A 25 2.62 18.37 44.28
C ILE A 25 3.23 18.10 42.91
N ARG A 26 4.02 17.03 42.77
CA ARG A 26 4.44 16.56 41.45
C ARG A 26 3.18 16.33 40.62
N ASP A 27 3.06 17.06 39.53
CA ASP A 27 1.88 17.07 38.70
C ASP A 27 1.60 15.64 38.18
N PRO A 28 0.44 15.02 38.48
CA PRO A 28 0.12 13.68 38.02
C PRO A 28 0.22 13.56 36.48
N ALA A 29 -0.03 14.66 35.77
CA ALA A 29 0.17 14.80 34.33
C ALA A 29 1.62 14.50 33.89
N GLN A 30 2.63 15.01 34.61
CA GLN A 30 4.04 14.78 34.29
C GLN A 30 4.43 13.30 34.46
N THR A 31 3.83 12.61 35.44
CA THR A 31 4.08 11.18 35.67
C THR A 31 3.49 10.32 34.55
N VAL A 32 2.30 10.68 34.05
CA VAL A 32 1.65 10.00 32.92
C VAL A 32 2.45 10.22 31.63
N VAL A 33 2.83 11.46 31.32
CA VAL A 33 3.65 11.77 30.14
C VAL A 33 4.97 11.00 30.16
N ARG A 34 5.67 10.96 31.30
CA ARG A 34 6.93 10.21 31.43
C ARG A 34 6.75 8.72 31.18
N ARG A 35 5.65 8.12 31.66
CA ARG A 35 5.34 6.70 31.42
C ARG A 35 5.04 6.44 29.94
N LEU A 36 4.29 7.31 29.29
CA LEU A 36 4.00 7.20 27.85
C LEU A 36 5.27 7.31 27.01
N VAL A 37 6.15 8.26 27.32
CA VAL A 37 7.45 8.40 26.64
C VAL A 37 8.31 7.15 26.83
N LEU A 38 8.36 6.60 28.05
CA LEU A 38 9.11 5.37 28.32
C LEU A 38 8.55 4.19 27.52
N ILE A 39 7.23 4.00 27.49
CA ILE A 39 6.57 2.94 26.73
C ILE A 39 6.85 3.11 25.23
N ALA A 40 6.75 4.33 24.71
CA ALA A 40 7.05 4.63 23.30
C ALA A 40 8.52 4.33 22.95
N ALA A 41 9.46 4.70 23.83
CA ALA A 41 10.89 4.41 23.64
C ALA A 41 11.17 2.90 23.63
N VAL A 42 10.59 2.16 24.58
CA VAL A 42 10.71 0.68 24.62
C VAL A 42 10.12 0.05 23.36
N ALA A 43 8.94 0.50 22.93
CA ALA A 43 8.30 0.02 21.71
C ALA A 43 9.14 0.33 20.46
N ALA A 44 9.74 1.52 20.37
CA ALA A 44 10.62 1.90 19.28
C ALA A 44 11.91 1.06 19.24
N CYS A 45 12.54 0.80 20.39
CA CYS A 45 13.70 -0.09 20.49
C CYS A 45 13.36 -1.53 20.07
N ALA A 46 12.21 -2.06 20.51
CA ALA A 46 11.74 -3.38 20.10
C ALA A 46 11.48 -3.44 18.59
N ALA A 47 10.83 -2.43 18.02
CA ALA A 47 10.58 -2.34 16.58
C ALA A 47 11.89 -2.26 15.77
N MET A 48 12.86 -1.46 16.23
CA MET A 48 14.18 -1.34 15.61
C MET A 48 14.94 -2.67 15.64
N TYR A 49 14.87 -3.39 16.77
CA TYR A 49 15.47 -4.71 16.91
C TYR A 49 14.85 -5.73 15.93
N VAL A 50 13.52 -5.77 15.84
CA VAL A 50 12.81 -6.64 14.88
C VAL A 50 13.17 -6.29 13.44
N LEU A 51 13.24 -4.99 13.11
CA LEU A 51 13.64 -4.54 11.78
C LEU A 51 15.07 -4.97 11.45
N HIS A 52 16.02 -4.79 12.38
CA HIS A 52 17.39 -5.24 12.21
C HIS A 52 17.49 -6.76 12.02
N MET A 53 16.71 -7.53 12.77
CA MET A 53 16.62 -8.99 12.64
C MET A 53 16.02 -9.45 11.31
N SER A 54 15.22 -8.61 10.66
CA SER A 54 14.62 -8.88 9.35
C SER A 54 15.56 -8.62 8.17
N LEU A 55 16.69 -7.95 8.40
CA LEU A 55 17.67 -7.67 7.35
C LEU A 55 18.49 -8.94 7.00
N PRO A 56 19.04 -9.02 5.78
CA PRO A 56 20.02 -10.05 5.43
C PRO A 56 21.27 -10.00 6.34
N PRO A 57 22.07 -11.09 6.40
CA PRO A 57 23.31 -11.11 7.18
C PRO A 57 24.22 -9.91 6.85
N ASN A 58 24.68 -9.20 7.88
CA ASN A 58 25.52 -8.00 7.79
C ASN A 58 26.74 -8.16 8.71
N PRO A 59 27.95 -7.66 8.39
CA PRO A 59 29.13 -7.67 9.27
C PRO A 59 28.92 -7.19 10.72
N LEU A 60 27.86 -6.43 11.02
CA LEU A 60 27.46 -6.03 12.37
C LEU A 60 26.46 -7.02 13.00
N SER A 61 26.71 -8.33 12.92
CA SER A 61 25.81 -9.35 13.49
C SER A 61 26.21 -9.66 14.95
N PRO A 62 25.31 -9.54 15.94
CA PRO A 62 25.58 -9.98 17.31
C PRO A 62 25.73 -11.53 17.41
N PRO A 63 26.47 -12.04 18.41
CA PRO A 63 26.93 -13.45 18.44
C PRO A 63 25.84 -14.54 18.59
N GLN A 64 24.55 -14.19 18.75
CA GLN A 64 23.46 -15.14 19.02
C GLN A 64 22.23 -14.92 18.12
N GLN A 65 22.45 -14.59 16.85
CA GLN A 65 21.38 -14.26 15.92
C GLN A 65 20.80 -15.50 15.20
N ASP A 66 19.81 -16.17 15.81
CA ASP A 66 19.04 -17.25 15.16
C ASP A 66 17.97 -16.66 14.21
N GLN A 67 18.42 -16.08 13.09
CA GLN A 67 17.57 -15.38 12.10
C GLN A 67 16.46 -16.27 11.50
N GLN A 68 16.61 -17.59 11.56
CA GLN A 68 15.73 -18.54 10.89
C GLN A 68 14.34 -18.61 11.52
N LYS A 69 14.25 -18.50 12.86
CA LYS A 69 12.95 -18.54 13.57
C LYS A 69 12.13 -17.27 13.35
N VAL A 70 12.77 -16.12 13.27
CA VAL A 70 12.09 -14.83 13.06
C VAL A 70 11.44 -14.76 11.66
N ARG A 71 12.11 -15.30 10.64
CA ARG A 71 11.56 -15.35 9.26
C ARG A 71 10.29 -16.19 9.12
N LEU A 72 10.05 -17.13 10.03
CA LEU A 72 8.83 -17.94 10.04
C LEU A 72 7.60 -17.12 10.46
N PHE A 73 7.77 -16.13 11.33
CA PHE A 73 6.68 -15.30 11.85
C PHE A 73 6.52 -13.96 11.10
N ILE A 74 7.50 -13.57 10.27
CA ILE A 74 7.39 -12.39 9.43
C ILE A 74 6.78 -12.78 8.07
N PRO A 75 5.64 -12.19 7.66
CA PRO A 75 4.93 -12.56 6.45
C PRO A 75 5.75 -12.37 5.16
N GLN A 76 6.80 -11.54 5.19
CA GLN A 76 7.74 -11.35 4.08
C GLN A 76 8.55 -12.62 3.73
N GLY A 77 8.62 -13.61 4.65
CA GLY A 77 9.30 -14.89 4.43
C GLY A 77 8.39 -16.01 3.92
N TRP A 78 7.07 -15.79 3.87
CA TRP A 78 6.14 -16.78 3.34
C TRP A 78 6.17 -16.70 1.81
N GLY A 79 6.49 -17.82 1.16
CA GLY A 79 6.68 -17.92 -0.29
C GLY A 79 5.40 -17.69 -1.10
N PHE A 80 4.80 -16.50 -1.02
CA PHE A 80 3.65 -16.08 -1.83
C PHE A 80 3.98 -15.94 -3.33
N PHE A 81 5.24 -16.16 -3.73
CA PHE A 81 5.72 -16.08 -5.11
C PHE A 81 5.82 -17.46 -5.77
N THR A 82 4.76 -18.26 -5.71
CA THR A 82 4.70 -19.57 -6.40
C THR A 82 4.43 -19.43 -7.91
N ILE A 83 4.04 -18.24 -8.38
CA ILE A 83 3.77 -17.98 -9.79
C ILE A 83 5.02 -17.39 -10.45
N SER A 84 5.41 -17.97 -11.59
CA SER A 84 6.57 -17.48 -12.36
C SER A 84 6.39 -16.01 -12.73
N PRO A 85 7.37 -15.13 -12.41
CA PRO A 85 7.33 -13.72 -12.81
C PRO A 85 7.48 -13.55 -14.32
N ARG A 86 7.85 -14.60 -15.06
CA ARG A 86 7.97 -14.61 -16.53
C ARG A 86 6.68 -15.01 -17.24
N ARG A 87 5.61 -15.29 -16.49
CA ARG A 87 4.31 -15.61 -17.08
C ARG A 87 3.84 -14.48 -18.00
N ALA A 88 3.23 -14.85 -19.13
CA ALA A 88 2.59 -13.90 -20.01
C ALA A 88 1.61 -13.00 -19.24
N GLN A 89 1.84 -11.70 -19.32
CA GLN A 89 0.99 -10.65 -18.77
C GLN A 89 -0.10 -10.32 -19.77
N LEU A 90 -1.26 -9.94 -19.24
CA LEU A 90 -2.42 -9.56 -20.01
C LEU A 90 -2.63 -8.05 -19.86
N SER A 91 -2.68 -7.35 -20.99
CA SER A 91 -2.83 -5.89 -21.03
C SER A 91 -4.02 -5.52 -21.92
N PRO A 92 -4.98 -4.72 -21.42
CA PRO A 92 -6.08 -4.22 -22.23
C PRO A 92 -5.63 -2.98 -23.02
N MET A 93 -6.13 -2.85 -24.24
CA MET A 93 -5.87 -1.71 -25.12
C MET A 93 -7.17 -1.14 -25.67
N ARG A 94 -7.16 0.15 -25.96
CA ARG A 94 -8.28 0.87 -26.58
C ARG A 94 -7.82 1.63 -27.82
N PRO A 95 -8.71 1.85 -28.80
CA PRO A 95 -8.40 2.70 -29.95
C PRO A 95 -8.03 4.11 -29.49
N ALA A 96 -6.97 4.67 -30.08
CA ALA A 96 -6.60 6.07 -29.86
C ALA A 96 -7.30 6.99 -30.85
N SER A 97 -7.53 8.25 -30.47
CA SER A 97 -8.18 9.26 -31.32
C SER A 97 -7.41 9.58 -32.60
N GLY A 98 -6.07 9.45 -32.60
CA GLY A 98 -5.20 9.63 -33.76
C GLY A 98 -4.99 8.38 -34.61
N GLY A 99 -5.76 7.33 -34.38
CA GLY A 99 -5.50 6.00 -34.94
C GLY A 99 -4.50 5.20 -34.11
N GLY A 100 -4.52 3.88 -34.30
CA GLY A 100 -3.73 2.95 -33.49
C GLY A 100 -4.37 2.59 -32.15
N TRP A 101 -3.57 1.98 -31.29
CA TRP A 101 -4.01 1.42 -30.01
C TRP A 101 -3.15 1.94 -28.87
N THR A 102 -3.78 2.21 -27.73
CA THR A 102 -3.11 2.69 -26.52
C THR A 102 -3.51 1.85 -25.33
N ASP A 103 -2.68 1.86 -24.28
CA ASP A 103 -2.97 1.15 -23.04
C ASP A 103 -4.29 1.63 -22.42
N ALA A 104 -5.15 0.67 -22.11
CA ALA A 104 -6.39 0.88 -21.35
C ALA A 104 -6.24 0.35 -19.91
N GLY A 105 -5.03 -0.06 -19.52
CA GLY A 105 -4.70 -0.49 -18.18
C GLY A 105 -4.99 0.60 -17.17
N ALA A 106 -5.63 0.20 -16.07
CA ALA A 106 -5.88 1.06 -14.94
C ALA A 106 -4.60 1.35 -14.14
N GLY A 107 -3.41 0.90 -14.57
CA GLY A 107 -2.12 1.32 -14.00
C GLY A 107 -1.88 0.99 -12.52
N HIS A 108 -1.05 1.80 -11.86
CA HIS A 108 -0.53 1.53 -10.52
C HIS A 108 -1.52 1.80 -9.38
N LEU A 109 -1.49 0.99 -8.32
CA LEU A 109 -2.44 1.05 -7.19
C LEU A 109 -2.28 2.29 -6.29
N ALA A 110 -1.08 2.87 -6.22
CA ALA A 110 -0.76 3.97 -5.29
C ALA A 110 -0.69 5.31 -6.03
N VAL A 111 -1.83 5.77 -6.55
CA VAL A 111 -1.92 7.10 -7.17
C VAL A 111 -2.72 8.07 -6.29
N PRO A 112 -2.34 9.36 -6.24
CA PRO A 112 -3.07 10.36 -5.46
C PRO A 112 -4.55 10.48 -5.84
N ALA A 113 -4.87 10.38 -7.14
CA ALA A 113 -6.23 10.48 -7.67
C ALA A 113 -7.18 9.40 -7.10
N ASP A 114 -6.65 8.27 -6.64
CA ASP A 114 -7.40 7.18 -6.03
C ASP A 114 -7.26 7.14 -4.50
N GLY A 115 -6.78 8.23 -3.89
CA GLY A 115 -6.52 8.31 -2.45
C GLY A 115 -5.49 7.29 -2.00
N PHE A 116 -4.43 7.08 -2.79
CA PHE A 116 -3.40 6.06 -2.53
C PHE A 116 -3.96 4.63 -2.37
N GLY A 117 -5.02 4.32 -3.12
CA GLY A 117 -5.61 2.99 -3.18
C GLY A 117 -6.84 2.80 -2.29
N VAL A 118 -7.40 3.87 -1.72
CA VAL A 118 -8.76 3.87 -1.14
C VAL A 118 -9.77 3.49 -2.22
N ASN A 119 -9.66 4.09 -3.41
CA ASN A 119 -10.41 3.63 -4.57
C ASN A 119 -9.78 2.34 -5.13
N ARG A 120 -10.55 1.25 -5.10
CA ARG A 120 -10.11 -0.09 -5.53
C ARG A 120 -10.30 -0.37 -7.02
N ILE A 121 -10.68 0.63 -7.83
CA ILE A 121 -11.00 0.43 -9.25
C ILE A 121 -9.85 -0.21 -10.05
N ARG A 122 -8.60 0.19 -9.78
CA ARG A 122 -7.41 -0.37 -10.46
C ARG A 122 -7.19 -1.85 -10.16
N ARG A 123 -7.51 -2.27 -8.92
CA ARG A 123 -7.46 -3.69 -8.52
C ARG A 123 -8.62 -4.47 -9.14
N ALA A 124 -9.79 -3.84 -9.30
CA ALA A 124 -10.97 -4.47 -9.86
C ALA A 124 -10.80 -4.81 -11.35
N GLN A 125 -10.03 -4.01 -12.11
CA GLN A 125 -9.87 -4.20 -13.56
C GLN A 125 -9.33 -5.59 -13.93
N GLY A 126 -8.43 -6.19 -13.14
CA GLY A 126 -7.97 -7.55 -13.42
C GLY A 126 -9.10 -8.60 -13.38
N THR A 127 -10.07 -8.43 -12.48
CA THR A 127 -11.26 -9.30 -12.41
C THR A 127 -12.22 -8.99 -13.55
N GLU A 128 -12.40 -7.72 -13.90
CA GLU A 128 -13.17 -7.30 -15.08
C GLU A 128 -12.64 -7.94 -16.36
N MET A 129 -11.32 -7.91 -16.59
CA MET A 129 -10.70 -8.56 -17.74
C MET A 129 -10.93 -10.08 -17.75
N ALA A 130 -10.87 -10.74 -16.58
CA ALA A 130 -11.16 -12.16 -16.47
C ALA A 130 -12.63 -12.49 -16.79
N LEU A 131 -13.58 -11.61 -16.42
CA LEU A 131 -14.99 -11.75 -16.77
C LEU A 131 -15.21 -11.57 -18.29
N LEU A 132 -14.56 -10.58 -18.91
CA LEU A 132 -14.67 -10.33 -20.35
C LEU A 132 -14.06 -11.45 -21.20
N LEU A 133 -12.99 -12.07 -20.71
CA LEU A 133 -12.32 -13.19 -21.39
C LEU A 133 -12.93 -14.55 -21.03
N ARG A 134 -14.03 -14.58 -20.26
CA ARG A 134 -14.71 -15.82 -19.93
C ARG A 134 -15.27 -16.47 -21.20
N GLY A 135 -14.80 -17.67 -21.51
CA GLY A 135 -15.21 -18.42 -22.70
C GLY A 135 -14.30 -18.22 -23.92
N VAL A 136 -13.34 -17.30 -23.86
CA VAL A 136 -12.27 -17.19 -24.87
C VAL A 136 -11.36 -18.41 -24.75
N ARG A 137 -11.18 -19.12 -25.86
CA ARG A 137 -10.35 -20.32 -25.98
C ARG A 137 -8.94 -19.96 -26.44
N ALA A 138 -8.01 -20.91 -26.30
CA ALA A 138 -6.63 -20.71 -26.74
C ALA A 138 -6.51 -20.39 -28.25
N GLY A 139 -7.38 -20.98 -29.08
CA GLY A 139 -7.39 -20.76 -30.54
C GLY A 139 -7.98 -19.42 -31.00
N ASP A 140 -8.64 -18.68 -30.11
CA ASP A 140 -9.20 -17.35 -30.45
C ASP A 140 -8.11 -16.26 -30.45
N TRP A 141 -6.93 -16.56 -29.90
CA TRP A 141 -5.80 -15.65 -29.84
C TRP A 141 -4.99 -15.70 -31.13
N THR A 142 -4.78 -14.54 -31.75
CA THR A 142 -3.94 -14.42 -32.94
C THR A 142 -2.48 -14.18 -32.51
N PRO A 143 -1.52 -15.03 -32.93
CA PRO A 143 -0.11 -14.77 -32.67
C PRO A 143 0.35 -13.51 -33.39
N CYS A 144 1.24 -12.75 -32.76
CA CYS A 144 1.72 -11.47 -33.23
C CYS A 144 3.24 -11.37 -33.00
N SER A 145 3.99 -11.24 -34.09
CA SER A 145 5.44 -11.04 -34.07
C SER A 145 5.86 -9.58 -34.30
N GLU A 146 4.88 -8.68 -34.43
CA GLU A 146 5.05 -7.25 -34.63
C GLU A 146 4.69 -6.47 -33.36
N GLN A 147 4.64 -5.13 -33.44
CA GLN A 147 4.11 -4.32 -32.35
C GLN A 147 2.64 -4.68 -32.10
N PRO A 148 2.21 -4.94 -30.85
CA PRO A 148 0.85 -5.39 -30.55
C PRO A 148 -0.26 -4.49 -31.12
N GLY A 149 -0.05 -3.17 -31.15
CA GLY A 149 -1.00 -2.22 -31.73
C GLY A 149 -1.23 -2.41 -33.24
N GLN A 150 -0.21 -2.85 -33.98
CA GLN A 150 -0.32 -3.12 -35.43
C GLN A 150 -1.15 -4.39 -35.66
N CYS A 151 -0.85 -5.47 -34.91
CA CYS A 151 -1.63 -6.70 -34.96
C CYS A 151 -3.09 -6.48 -34.53
N LEU A 152 -3.34 -5.69 -33.49
CA LEU A 152 -4.70 -5.35 -33.08
C LEU A 152 -5.46 -4.61 -34.19
N ALA A 153 -4.81 -3.72 -34.95
CA ALA A 153 -5.45 -3.05 -36.07
C ALA A 153 -5.88 -4.04 -37.18
N ALA A 154 -5.08 -5.08 -37.42
CA ALA A 154 -5.34 -6.08 -38.47
C ALA A 154 -6.36 -7.16 -38.06
N VAL A 155 -6.49 -7.47 -36.76
CA VAL A 155 -7.36 -8.53 -36.26
C VAL A 155 -8.81 -8.06 -36.20
N ARG A 156 -9.76 -8.91 -36.62
CA ARG A 156 -11.20 -8.64 -36.47
C ARG A 156 -11.67 -8.94 -35.04
N PRO A 157 -12.66 -8.21 -34.51
CA PRO A 157 -13.27 -8.55 -33.22
C PRO A 157 -13.84 -9.97 -33.24
N LEU A 158 -13.59 -10.75 -32.20
CA LEU A 158 -14.13 -12.11 -32.02
C LEU A 158 -15.66 -12.08 -31.86
N GLY A 159 -16.18 -11.04 -31.23
CA GLY A 159 -17.62 -10.85 -31.04
C GLY A 159 -17.92 -9.77 -30.02
N ARG A 160 -19.22 -9.61 -29.72
CA ARG A 160 -19.72 -8.70 -28.71
C ARG A 160 -19.91 -9.40 -27.37
N VAL A 161 -19.41 -8.81 -26.30
CA VAL A 161 -19.54 -9.30 -24.91
C VAL A 161 -20.10 -8.20 -24.01
N HIS A 162 -20.83 -8.58 -22.96
CA HIS A 162 -21.34 -7.62 -21.97
C HIS A 162 -20.42 -7.58 -20.75
N ASN A 163 -20.09 -6.38 -20.30
CA ASN A 163 -19.28 -6.18 -19.12
C ASN A 163 -20.16 -6.27 -17.87
N LEU A 164 -19.96 -7.34 -17.10
CA LEU A 164 -20.72 -7.61 -15.88
C LEU A 164 -20.09 -6.98 -14.63
N ALA A 165 -19.03 -6.19 -14.77
CA ALA A 165 -18.41 -5.52 -13.64
C ALA A 165 -19.34 -4.43 -13.06
N ALA A 166 -19.43 -4.34 -11.74
CA ALA A 166 -20.27 -3.35 -11.06
C ALA A 166 -19.88 -1.89 -11.38
N ARG A 167 -18.61 -1.66 -11.72
CA ARG A 167 -18.08 -0.37 -12.22
C ARG A 167 -17.16 -0.66 -13.40
N PRO A 168 -17.70 -0.74 -14.63
CA PRO A 168 -16.91 -1.11 -15.80
C PRO A 168 -15.94 0.00 -16.19
N THR A 169 -14.74 -0.39 -16.59
CA THR A 169 -13.67 0.51 -17.08
C THR A 169 -13.30 0.23 -18.53
N LEU A 170 -13.65 -0.95 -19.04
CA LEU A 170 -13.40 -1.41 -20.40
C LEU A 170 -14.73 -1.49 -21.16
N CYS A 171 -14.99 -0.50 -22.01
CA CYS A 171 -16.23 -0.37 -22.80
C CYS A 171 -15.90 -0.01 -24.25
N GLY A 172 -16.76 -0.42 -25.19
CA GLY A 172 -16.55 -0.24 -26.62
C GLY A 172 -15.53 -1.23 -27.22
N PRO A 173 -14.80 -0.85 -28.27
CA PRO A 173 -13.77 -1.70 -28.86
C PRO A 173 -12.59 -1.86 -27.89
N VAL A 174 -12.32 -3.10 -27.48
CA VAL A 174 -11.23 -3.42 -26.55
C VAL A 174 -10.33 -4.49 -27.17
N GLY A 175 -9.03 -4.20 -27.20
CA GLY A 175 -7.97 -5.13 -27.55
C GLY A 175 -7.39 -5.76 -26.29
N PHE A 176 -6.99 -7.03 -26.37
CA PHE A 176 -6.22 -7.69 -25.32
C PHE A 176 -4.90 -8.16 -25.90
N VAL A 177 -3.82 -7.89 -25.19
CA VAL A 177 -2.46 -8.34 -25.54
C VAL A 177 -1.99 -9.28 -24.45
N ARG A 178 -1.53 -10.46 -24.85
CA ARG A 178 -0.89 -11.45 -23.98
C ARG A 178 0.58 -11.57 -24.38
N GLN A 179 1.48 -11.15 -23.50
CA GLN A 179 2.91 -11.09 -23.81
C GLN A 179 3.75 -11.38 -22.55
N GLU A 180 4.83 -12.14 -22.69
CA GLU A 180 5.79 -12.31 -21.59
C GLU A 180 6.50 -10.98 -21.27
N PRO A 181 6.80 -10.71 -19.99
CA PRO A 181 7.47 -9.48 -19.62
C PRO A 181 8.85 -9.43 -20.25
N LEU A 182 9.22 -8.25 -20.74
CA LEU A 182 10.54 -8.03 -21.29
C LEU A 182 11.60 -8.33 -20.22
N PRO A 183 12.58 -9.21 -20.50
CA PRO A 183 13.56 -9.53 -19.48
C PRO A 183 14.37 -8.29 -19.12
N TRP A 184 14.74 -8.18 -17.84
CA TRP A 184 15.37 -6.97 -17.28
C TRP A 184 16.57 -6.45 -18.07
N ALA A 185 17.39 -7.36 -18.62
CA ALA A 185 18.58 -7.01 -19.41
C ALA A 185 18.26 -6.12 -20.64
N TRP A 186 17.02 -6.13 -21.13
CA TRP A 186 16.56 -5.34 -22.27
C TRP A 186 15.68 -4.14 -21.87
N ARG A 187 15.57 -3.79 -20.58
CA ARG A 187 14.72 -2.67 -20.14
C ARG A 187 15.02 -1.36 -20.84
N ALA A 188 16.29 -1.11 -21.16
CA ALA A 188 16.73 0.13 -21.80
C ALA A 188 16.27 0.23 -23.27
N SER A 189 15.99 -0.90 -23.90
CA SER A 189 15.50 -0.99 -25.28
C SER A 189 14.01 -1.29 -25.37
N ALA A 190 13.25 -1.22 -24.26
CA ALA A 190 11.86 -1.67 -24.20
C ALA A 190 10.98 -1.06 -25.30
N GLY A 191 11.10 0.24 -25.58
CA GLY A 191 10.31 0.92 -26.63
C GLY A 191 10.67 0.54 -28.07
N ARG A 192 11.78 -0.17 -28.29
CA ARG A 192 12.25 -0.62 -29.61
C ARG A 192 12.28 -2.13 -29.75
N THR A 193 12.06 -2.87 -28.66
CA THR A 193 12.15 -4.33 -28.65
C THR A 193 10.78 -4.90 -28.99
N VAL A 194 10.71 -5.66 -30.08
CA VAL A 194 9.50 -6.38 -30.46
C VAL A 194 9.58 -7.77 -29.85
N MET A 195 8.63 -8.09 -28.98
CA MET A 195 8.52 -9.40 -28.33
C MET A 195 7.31 -10.14 -28.89
N PRO A 196 7.42 -11.47 -29.12
CA PRO A 196 6.27 -12.27 -29.52
C PRO A 196 5.11 -12.10 -28.54
N SER A 197 3.91 -11.90 -29.07
CA SER A 197 2.69 -11.73 -28.29
C SER A 197 1.53 -12.49 -28.92
N SER A 198 0.40 -12.55 -28.23
CA SER A 198 -0.87 -12.94 -28.82
C SER A 198 -1.89 -11.84 -28.57
N VAL A 199 -2.71 -11.55 -29.57
CA VAL A 199 -3.70 -10.48 -29.51
C VAL A 199 -5.11 -11.01 -29.74
N LEU A 200 -6.09 -10.30 -29.20
CA LEU A 200 -7.52 -10.56 -29.35
C LEU A 200 -8.27 -9.23 -29.36
N ARG A 201 -9.40 -9.15 -30.07
CA ARG A 201 -10.32 -8.01 -30.02
C ARG A 201 -11.71 -8.42 -29.62
N LEU A 202 -12.36 -7.62 -28.79
CA LEU A 202 -13.75 -7.75 -28.37
C LEU A 202 -14.47 -6.42 -28.55
N GLU A 203 -15.77 -6.49 -28.84
CA GLU A 203 -16.67 -5.35 -28.71
C GLU A 203 -17.39 -5.45 -27.37
N VAL A 204 -17.10 -4.54 -26.44
CA VAL A 204 -17.59 -4.62 -25.06
C VAL A 204 -18.77 -3.67 -24.85
N ALA A 205 -19.91 -4.21 -24.46
CA ALA A 205 -21.08 -3.44 -24.07
C ALA A 205 -21.06 -3.18 -22.56
N CYS A 206 -21.29 -1.91 -22.21
CA CYS A 206 -21.58 -1.36 -20.90
C CYS A 206 -22.82 -0.47 -21.10
#